data_AF-A0A4R4N3P4-F1
#
_entry.id   AF-A0A4R4N3P4-F1
#
_cell.length_a   1.000
_cell.length_b   1.000
_cell.length_c   1.000
_cell.angle_alpha   90.00
_cell.angle_beta   90.00
_cell.angle_gamma   90.00
#
_symmetry.space_group_name_H-M   'P 1'
#
loop_
_entity.id
_entity.type
_entity.pdbx_description
1 polymer ?
#
loop_
_entity_poly.entity_id
_entity_poly.type
_entity_poly.pdbx_seq_one_letter_code
_entity_poly.pdbx_strand_id
1 'polypeptide(L)'
;MIDAYVHAWHLAERRKNAGLTQSDVAGRMGVTKMRVSQIENGDVASVEVLARYVEAIGGRLELTATFDDGTYRMGDASAAM
;
A
#
# COMPACT_ATOMS: atom_id res chain seq x y z
N MET A 1 -9.55 -16.59 18.26
CA MET A 1 -10.39 -16.10 17.15
C MET A 1 -9.55 -15.04 16.45
N ILE A 2 -8.71 -15.47 15.51
CA ILE A 2 -7.83 -14.57 14.74
C ILE A 2 -8.71 -14.00 13.63
N ASP A 3 -9.63 -13.13 14.00
CA ASP A 3 -10.37 -12.27 13.09
C ASP A 3 -9.61 -10.96 12.88
N ALA A 4 -8.27 -11.04 12.85
CA ALA A 4 -7.47 -10.09 12.07
C ALA A 4 -7.72 -10.42 10.59
N TYR A 5 -8.98 -10.20 10.19
CA TYR A 5 -9.45 -10.21 8.83
C TYR A 5 -8.44 -9.37 8.08
N VAL A 6 -7.65 -10.03 7.26
CA VAL A 6 -6.83 -9.38 6.26
C VAL A 6 -7.85 -8.65 5.39
N HIS A 7 -8.21 -7.41 5.76
CA HIS A 7 -8.55 -6.39 4.79
C HIS A 7 -7.27 -6.25 3.97
N ALA A 8 -7.03 -7.20 3.07
CA ALA A 8 -6.10 -7.04 1.98
C ALA A 8 -6.73 -5.92 1.19
N TRP A 9 -6.29 -4.70 1.45
CA TRP A 9 -6.68 -3.53 0.71
C TRP A 9 -6.43 -3.86 -0.76
N HIS A 10 -7.49 -4.06 -1.54
CA HIS A 10 -7.33 -4.15 -2.99
C HIS A 10 -6.87 -2.76 -3.45
N LEU A 11 -5.56 -2.58 -3.53
CA LEU A 11 -4.91 -1.36 -4.00
C LEU A 11 -5.48 -0.93 -5.36
N ALA A 12 -5.81 -1.91 -6.21
CA ALA A 12 -6.51 -1.71 -7.48
C ALA A 12 -7.87 -1.03 -7.32
N GLU A 13 -8.65 -1.37 -6.29
CA GLU A 13 -9.95 -0.76 -6.02
C GLU A 13 -9.81 0.66 -5.48
N ARG A 14 -8.88 0.87 -4.54
CA ARG A 14 -8.57 2.22 -4.04
C ARG A 14 -8.08 3.14 -5.15
N ARG A 15 -7.22 2.64 -6.04
CA ARG A 15 -6.78 3.36 -7.25
C ARG A 15 -7.96 3.71 -8.17
N LYS A 16 -8.87 2.76 -8.42
CA LYS A 16 -10.08 3.02 -9.23
C LYS A 16 -10.97 4.09 -8.61
N ASN A 17 -11.15 4.06 -7.28
CA ASN A 17 -11.93 5.08 -6.56
C ASN A 17 -11.25 6.46 -6.59
N ALA A 18 -9.93 6.51 -6.71
CA ALA A 18 -9.17 7.74 -6.96
C ALA A 18 -9.24 8.21 -8.44
N GLY A 19 -9.94 7.49 -9.32
CA GLY A 19 -10.07 7.85 -10.74
C GLY A 19 -8.81 7.61 -11.58
N LEU A 20 -7.88 6.79 -11.10
CA LEU A 20 -6.57 6.60 -11.72
C LEU A 20 -6.46 5.29 -12.49
N THR A 21 -5.77 5.30 -13.62
CA THR A 21 -5.32 4.09 -14.32
C THR A 21 -4.04 3.54 -13.70
N GLN A 22 -3.69 2.29 -14.01
CA GLN A 22 -2.38 1.74 -13.61
C GLN A 22 -1.22 2.54 -14.22
N SER A 23 -1.40 3.13 -15.41
CA SER A 23 -0.38 3.95 -16.05
C SER A 23 -0.18 5.29 -15.33
N ASP A 24 -1.25 5.88 -14.78
CA ASP A 24 -1.16 7.13 -14.01
C ASP A 24 -0.36 6.90 -12.72
N VAL A 25 -0.66 5.82 -12.01
CA VAL A 25 0.07 5.43 -10.80
C VAL A 25 1.52 5.09 -11.13
N ALA A 26 1.76 4.36 -12.23
CA ALA A 26 3.11 4.04 -12.69
C ALA A 26 3.93 5.31 -12.97
N GLY A 27 3.32 6.30 -13.62
CA GLY A 27 3.93 7.61 -13.86
C GLY A 27 4.27 8.36 -12.57
N ARG A 28 3.35 8.38 -11.59
CA ARG A 28 3.58 9.00 -10.28
C ARG A 28 4.68 8.31 -9.48
N MET A 29 4.78 7.00 -9.60
CA MET A 29 5.78 6.18 -8.89
C MET A 29 7.13 6.12 -9.63
N GLY A 30 7.20 6.51 -10.90
CA GLY A 30 8.40 6.34 -11.73
C GLY A 30 8.73 4.88 -12.04
N VAL A 31 7.71 4.02 -12.19
CA VAL A 31 7.87 2.58 -12.48
C VAL A 31 7.08 2.19 -13.72
N THR A 32 7.16 0.92 -14.13
CA THR A 32 6.36 0.41 -15.26
C THR A 32 4.93 0.09 -14.84
N LYS A 33 3.98 0.14 -15.78
CA LYS A 33 2.60 -0.36 -15.56
C LYS A 33 2.60 -1.83 -15.11
N MET A 34 3.51 -2.65 -15.66
CA MET A 34 3.68 -4.04 -15.24
C MET A 34 4.02 -4.15 -13.75
N ARG A 35 4.89 -3.27 -13.25
CA ARG A 35 5.23 -3.22 -11.82
C ARG A 35 4.02 -2.85 -10.96
N VAL A 36 3.20 -1.90 -11.40
CA VAL A 36 1.93 -1.55 -10.73
C VAL A 36 0.97 -2.74 -10.70
N SER A 37 0.86 -3.50 -11.79
CA SER A 37 0.02 -4.70 -11.82
C SER A 37 0.51 -5.78 -10.85
N GLN A 38 1.82 -6.01 -10.76
CA GLN A 38 2.41 -6.97 -9.81
C GLN A 38 2.13 -6.56 -8.35
N ILE A 39 2.25 -5.25 -8.05
CA ILE A 39 1.91 -4.71 -6.73
C ILE A 39 0.43 -4.96 -6.42
N GLU A 40 -0.47 -4.68 -7.36
CA GLU A 40 -1.92 -4.88 -7.19
C GLU A 40 -2.31 -6.35 -7.03
N ASN A 41 -1.54 -7.27 -7.60
CA ASN A 41 -1.75 -8.72 -7.48
C ASN A 41 -1.10 -9.33 -6.23
N GLY A 42 -0.28 -8.57 -5.50
CA GLY A 42 0.42 -9.08 -4.31
C GLY A 42 1.68 -9.91 -4.62
N ASP A 43 2.24 -9.81 -5.83
CA ASP A 43 3.39 -10.60 -6.32
C ASP A 43 4.74 -10.24 -5.68
N VAL A 44 4.77 -9.65 -4.48
CA VAL A 44 5.92 -9.11 -3.72
C VAL A 44 6.14 -7.60 -3.90
N ALA A 45 5.82 -6.86 -2.84
CA ALA A 45 6.13 -5.45 -2.66
C ALA A 45 6.67 -5.23 -1.24
N SER A 46 7.77 -4.48 -1.11
CA SER A 46 8.23 -4.03 0.21
C SER A 46 7.25 -3.01 0.80
N VAL A 47 7.32 -2.79 2.12
CA VAL A 47 6.58 -1.72 2.80
C VAL A 47 6.80 -0.37 2.13
N GLU A 48 8.04 -0.05 1.73
CA GLU A 48 8.37 1.18 1.01
C GLU A 48 7.61 1.29 -0.33
N VAL A 49 7.53 0.20 -1.08
CA VAL A 49 6.80 0.18 -2.36
C VAL A 49 5.30 0.36 -2.14
N LEU A 50 4.75 -0.23 -1.08
CA LEU A 50 3.36 -0.03 -0.69
C LEU A 50 3.09 1.40 -0.24
N ALA A 51 3.99 2.01 0.53
CA ALA A 51 3.90 3.41 0.95
C ALA A 51 3.85 4.35 -0.25
N ARG A 52 4.81 4.21 -1.17
CA ARG A 52 4.85 4.99 -2.41
C ARG A 52 3.63 4.79 -3.30
N TYR A 53 3.08 3.58 -3.36
CA TYR A 53 1.84 3.31 -4.09
C TYR A 53 0.67 4.06 -3.44
N VAL A 54 0.54 3.95 -2.11
CA VAL A 54 -0.54 4.58 -1.35
C VAL A 54 -0.47 6.10 -1.47
N GLU A 55 0.72 6.69 -1.40
CA GLU A 55 0.96 8.11 -1.67
C GLU A 55 0.59 8.51 -3.11
N ALA A 56 0.96 7.68 -4.10
CA ALA A 56 0.66 7.94 -5.50
C ALA A 56 -0.86 7.99 -5.77
N ILE A 57 -1.69 7.37 -4.93
CA ILE A 57 -3.16 7.46 -5.02
C ILE A 57 -3.76 8.47 -4.01
N GLY A 58 -2.94 9.24 -3.30
CA GLY A 58 -3.34 10.30 -2.36
C GLY A 58 -3.66 9.82 -0.94
N GLY A 59 -3.23 8.61 -0.57
CA GLY A 59 -3.36 8.07 0.78
C GLY A 59 -2.08 8.21 1.61
N ARG A 60 -2.13 7.69 2.83
CA ARG A 60 -0.98 7.49 3.73
C ARG A 60 -0.99 6.05 4.23
N LEU A 61 0.16 5.40 4.22
CA LEU A 61 0.32 4.06 4.80
C LEU A 61 0.66 4.18 6.29
N GLU A 62 -0.19 3.60 7.14
CA GLU A 62 0.08 3.44 8.57
C GLU A 62 0.32 1.96 8.88
N LEU A 63 1.41 1.67 9.59
CA LEU A 63 1.77 0.31 9.98
C LEU A 63 1.47 0.09 11.46
N THR A 64 0.72 -0.96 11.74
CA THR A 64 0.41 -1.36 13.10
C THR A 64 0.87 -2.79 13.30
N ALA A 65 1.72 -3.01 14.30
CA ALA A 65 2.14 -4.33 14.75
C ALA A 65 1.40 -4.66 16.04
N THR A 66 0.67 -5.78 16.04
CA THR A 66 -0.08 -6.26 17.21
C THR A 66 0.63 -7.46 17.79
N PHE A 67 0.89 -7.41 19.09
CA PHE A 67 1.48 -8.47 19.91
C PHE A 67 0.53 -8.79 21.07
N ASP A 68 0.80 -9.89 21.77
CA ASP A 68 -0.01 -10.30 22.93
C ASP A 68 0.03 -9.27 24.07
N ASP A 69 1.11 -8.48 24.17
CA ASP A 69 1.31 -7.46 25.20
C ASP A 69 0.89 -6.04 24.76
N GLY A 70 0.46 -5.85 23.51
CA GLY A 70 -0.08 -4.57 23.04
C GLY A 70 0.07 -4.30 21.55
N THR A 71 -0.31 -3.09 21.17
CA THR A 71 -0.33 -2.63 19.79
C THR A 71 0.67 -1.48 19.60
N TYR A 72 1.64 -1.67 18.71
CA TYR A 72 2.65 -0.69 18.38
C TYR A 72 2.38 -0.10 17.00
N ARG A 73 2.09 1.21 16.97
CA ARG A 73 2.06 1.97 15.71
C ARG A 73 3.49 2.30 15.34
N MET A 74 4.00 1.61 14.33
CA MET A 74 5.22 2.06 13.66
C MET A 74 4.78 3.22 12.77
N GLY A 75 5.43 4.37 12.91
CA GLY A 75 4.95 5.64 12.36
C GLY A 75 4.66 5.61 10.85
N ASP A 76 4.28 6.78 10.34
CA ASP A 76 4.15 7.03 8.90
C ASP A 76 5.33 6.38 8.14
N ALA A 77 5.04 5.44 7.23
CA ALA A 77 6.05 4.70 6.47
C ALA A 77 6.82 5.58 5.46
N SER A 78 6.33 6.79 5.18
CA SER A 78 6.97 7.84 4.37
C SER A 78 7.92 8.73 5.20
N ALA A 79 7.69 8.84 6.52
CA ALA A 79 8.44 9.72 7.42
C ALA A 79 9.61 9.03 8.15
N ALA A 80 9.74 7.70 8.01
CA ALA A 80 10.83 6.91 8.57
C ALA A 80 12.08 6.83 7.65
N MET A 81 12.11 7.62 6.56
CA MET A 81 13.21 7.71 5.59
C MET A 81 13.83 9.10 5.59
#